data_AF-A0A352Z8H4-F1
#
_entry.id   AF-A0A352Z8H4-F1
#
_cell.length_a   1.000
_cell.length_b   1.000
_cell.length_c   1.000
_cell.angle_alpha   90.00
_cell.angle_beta   90.00
_cell.angle_gamma   90.00
#
_symmetry.space_group_name_H-M   'P 1'
#
loop_
_entity.id
_entity.type
_entity.pdbx_description
1 polymer ?
#
loop_
_entity_poly.entity_id
_entity_poly.type
_entity_poly.pdbx_seq_one_letter_code
_entity_poly.pdbx_strand_id
1 'polypeptide(L)' 'AIYGMDIIDCGTPLLTMHSPFEVSSKLDIYETYRAFKAFLNS' A
#
# COMPACT_ATOMS: atom_id res chain seq x y z
N ALA A 1 6.96 4.93 -15.78
CA ALA A 1 7.12 4.13 -17.01
C ALA A 1 7.30 5.04 -18.23
N ILE A 2 6.30 5.84 -18.60
CA ILE A 2 6.34 6.71 -19.81
C ILE A 2 7.26 7.93 -19.64
N TYR A 3 7.43 8.44 -18.42
CA TYR A 3 8.26 9.61 -18.11
C TYR A 3 9.64 9.26 -17.53
N GLY A 4 10.09 8.01 -17.63
CA GLY A 4 11.42 7.59 -17.12
C GLY A 4 11.59 7.68 -15.60
N MET A 5 10.50 7.78 -14.83
CA MET A 5 10.55 7.75 -13.36
C MET A 5 10.83 6.34 -12.83
N ASP A 6 11.58 6.26 -11.73
CA ASP A 6 11.73 5.04 -10.93
C ASP A 6 10.48 4.83 -10.09
N ILE A 7 9.79 3.71 -10.30
CA ILE A 7 8.47 3.41 -9.72
C ILE A 7 8.52 2.11 -8.95
N ILE A 8 7.86 2.09 -7.81
CA ILE A 8 7.60 0.89 -7.01
C ILE A 8 6.09 0.80 -6.71
N ASP A 9 5.51 -0.37 -6.98
CA ASP A 9 4.14 -0.68 -6.57
C ASP A 9 4.16 -1.24 -5.16
N CYS A 10 3.41 -0.63 -4.25
CA CYS A 10 3.32 -1.04 -2.86
C CYS A 10 1.92 -0.76 -2.32
N GLY A 11 1.45 -1.60 -1.40
CA GLY A 11 0.09 -1.52 -0.88
C GLY A 11 -0.13 -2.47 0.30
N THR A 12 -1.25 -2.26 0.99
CA THR A 12 -1.64 -3.08 2.14
C THR A 12 -2.13 -4.47 1.69
N PRO A 13 -1.74 -5.57 2.37
CA PRO A 13 -2.22 -6.90 2.06
C PRO A 13 -3.72 -7.05 2.33
N LEU A 14 -4.41 -7.77 1.44
CA LEU A 14 -5.84 -8.08 1.53
C LEU A 14 -6.06 -9.59 1.43
N LEU A 15 -7.06 -10.08 2.16
CA LEU A 15 -7.65 -11.41 1.97
C LEU A 15 -8.90 -11.31 1.09
N THR A 16 -9.16 -12.40 0.35
CA THR A 16 -10.34 -12.56 -0.54
C THR A 16 -10.51 -11.44 -1.56
N MET A 17 -9.42 -10.99 -2.17
CA MET A 17 -9.41 -9.95 -3.20
C MET A 17 -10.47 -10.20 -4.28
N HIS A 18 -11.18 -9.15 -4.68
CA HIS A 18 -12.34 -9.12 -5.60
C HIS A 18 -13.64 -9.73 -5.07
N SER A 19 -13.72 -10.08 -3.78
CA SER A 19 -14.98 -10.55 -3.18
C SER A 19 -15.87 -9.37 -2.77
N PRO A 20 -17.21 -9.55 -2.61
CA PRO A 20 -18.09 -8.51 -2.09
C PRO A 20 -17.70 -7.97 -0.71
N PHE A 21 -16.97 -8.78 0.06
CA PHE A 21 -16.35 -8.40 1.32
C PHE A 21 -14.88 -8.82 1.31
N GLU A 22 -14.00 -7.84 1.53
CA GLU A 22 -12.56 -8.02 1.65
C GLU A 22 -12.12 -7.75 3.08
N VAL A 23 -11.03 -8.39 3.51
CA VAL A 23 -10.53 -8.27 4.87
C VAL A 23 -9.06 -7.86 4.85
N SER A 24 -8.72 -6.89 5.70
CA SER A 24 -7.35 -6.42 5.91
C SER A 24 -7.02 -6.39 7.40
N SER A 25 -5.74 -6.54 7.73
CA SER A 25 -5.23 -6.29 9.08
C SER A 25 -5.20 -4.79 9.36
N LYS A 26 -5.65 -4.39 10.56
CA LYS A 26 -5.52 -3.01 11.03
C LYS A 26 -4.07 -2.58 11.15
N LEU A 27 -3.18 -3.48 11.58
CA LEU A 27 -1.76 -3.19 11.73
C LEU A 27 -1.12 -2.90 10.38
N ASP A 28 -1.43 -3.71 9.37
CA ASP A 28 -0.84 -3.56 8.04
C ASP A 28 -1.31 -2.26 7.36
N ILE A 29 -2.57 -1.84 7.59
CA ILE A 29 -3.08 -0.53 7.15
C ILE A 29 -2.26 0.60 7.79
N TYR A 30 -2.02 0.52 9.09
CA TYR A 30 -1.30 1.58 9.82
C TYR A 30 0.18 1.66 9.42
N GLU A 31 0.84 0.52 9.23
CA GLU A 31 2.23 0.50 8.78
C GLU A 31 2.37 0.96 7.32
N THR A 32 1.39 0.66 6.46
CA THR A 32 1.37 1.20 5.09
C THR A 32 1.28 2.73 5.11
N TYR A 33 0.42 3.30 5.97
CA TYR A 33 0.35 4.75 6.18
C TYR A 33 1.71 5.32 6.66
N ARG A 34 2.35 4.67 7.63
CA ARG A 34 3.66 5.10 8.14
C ARG A 34 4.74 5.03 7.07
N ALA A 35 4.73 4.01 6.23
CA ALA A 35 5.66 3.86 5.12
C ALA A 35 5.55 5.02 4.13
N PHE A 36 4.33 5.38 3.71
CA PHE A 36 4.13 6.54 2.82
C PHE A 36 4.49 7.87 3.50
N LYS A 37 4.16 8.02 4.78
CA LYS A 37 4.57 9.18 5.55
C LYS A 37 6.10 9.28 5.64
N ALA A 38 6.81 8.17 5.82
CA ALA A 38 8.27 8.17 5.84
C ALA A 38 8.83 8.56 4.47
N PHE A 39 8.32 7.96 3.39
CA PHE A 39 8.76 8.24 2.01
C PHE A 39 8.58 9.72 1.61
N LEU A 40 7.51 10.37 2.07
CA LEU A 40 7.25 11.78 1.74
C LEU A 40 7.99 12.78 2.64
N ASN A 41 8.43 12.36 3.83
CA ASN A 41 9.16 13.22 4.77
C ASN A 41 10.69 13.02 4.73
N SER A 42 11.16 12.03 3.97
CA SER A 42 12.57 11.81 3.63
C SER A 42 12.97 12.59 2.40
#